data_AF-H2XZ35-F1
#
_entry.id   AF-H2XZ35-F1
#
_cell.length_a   1.000
_cell.length_b   1.000
_cell.length_c   1.000
_cell.angle_alpha   90.00
_cell.angle_beta   90.00
_cell.angle_gamma   90.00
#
_symmetry.space_group_name_H-M   'P 1'
#
loop_
_entity.id
_entity.type
_entity.pdbx_description
1 polymer ?
#
loop_
_entity_poly.entity_id
_entity_poly.type
_entity_poly.pdbx_seq_one_letter_code
_entity_poly.pdbx_strand_id
1 'polypeptide(L)'
;LYKSAEDVLNQVEAYKSSVKKAVFSTKFRNPKQLCALVMETLKYKAVLEDVLQQTKLIQNTKGISRNIALPLLYDFLIGKGIRCGGKFKKLIKTRKSAINAAFARIKLKKKVSKTEDLVEKSNFTLPKYLRVNTLLTTTTKVMETLNKDGFTRVDCSVNEIVEKQFSSDPDIPNLLVFHFSTDFHDHGLYKLGHLIFQDKSSCMPAFVLNPSPNSHVIDACAAPGNKTSHLSAIMNNTGKLFAIDRSSERIEVMKKQLKKASVKNCEVINSDFLILKPTDEKFKQVEYILVDPSCTGSGIISRQLEHTEEKDSKCSKRLESLSKFQLKVLNHALSFPNVKRVVYSTCSIHEEENELIVKLAVEQNSNFDLKKVLPKWHNRGLISDSFNAEKCVRCDPNVDFTNGFFVALFEKKMHEKLNTKPS
;
A
#
# COMPACT_ATOMS: atom_id res chain seq x y z
N LEU A 1 23.46 13.20 -8.79
CA LEU A 1 23.15 12.11 -7.85
C LEU A 1 22.77 12.67 -6.47
N TYR A 2 23.70 13.13 -5.64
CA TYR A 2 23.38 13.55 -4.25
C TYR A 2 22.40 14.74 -4.14
N LYS A 3 22.48 15.75 -5.02
CA LYS A 3 21.47 16.83 -5.07
C LYS A 3 20.08 16.30 -5.44
N SER A 4 20.01 15.41 -6.44
CA SER A 4 18.75 14.75 -6.81
C SER A 4 18.23 13.87 -5.67
N ALA A 5 19.12 13.26 -4.87
CA ALA A 5 18.74 12.51 -3.67
C ALA A 5 18.20 13.44 -2.57
N GLU A 6 18.79 14.62 -2.39
CA GLU A 6 18.26 15.67 -1.51
C GLU A 6 16.84 16.09 -1.93
N ASP A 7 16.61 16.36 -3.22
CA ASP A 7 15.28 16.75 -3.72
C ASP A 7 14.23 15.66 -3.46
N VAL A 8 14.62 14.38 -3.60
CA VAL A 8 13.76 13.23 -3.29
C VAL A 8 13.48 13.16 -1.79
N LEU A 9 14.52 13.21 -0.95
CA LEU A 9 14.38 13.14 0.51
C LEU A 9 13.52 14.29 1.05
N ASN A 10 13.69 15.51 0.53
CA ASN A 10 12.87 16.67 0.90
C ASN A 10 11.38 16.46 0.57
N GLN A 11 11.06 15.84 -0.57
CA GLN A 11 9.67 15.54 -0.92
C GLN A 11 9.06 14.44 -0.05
N VAL A 12 9.86 13.39 0.24
CA VAL A 12 9.45 12.25 1.07
C VAL A 12 9.21 12.71 2.51
N GLU A 13 10.14 13.45 3.12
CA GLU A 13 9.97 13.97 4.49
C GLU A 13 8.80 14.96 4.63
N ALA A 14 8.47 15.68 3.56
CA ALA A 14 7.30 16.56 3.51
C ALA A 14 5.98 15.81 3.23
N TYR A 15 5.99 14.47 3.15
CA TYR A 15 4.85 13.63 2.80
C TYR A 15 4.18 14.02 1.46
N LYS A 16 4.95 14.58 0.52
CA LYS A 16 4.46 15.02 -0.79
C LYS A 16 4.43 13.88 -1.82
N SER A 17 5.34 12.93 -1.72
CA SER A 17 5.45 11.81 -2.65
C SER A 17 6.20 10.63 -2.01
N SER A 18 5.97 9.41 -2.50
CA SER A 18 6.81 8.25 -2.18
C SER A 18 8.16 8.35 -2.89
N VAL A 19 9.17 7.62 -2.42
CA VAL A 19 10.52 7.62 -3.01
C VAL A 19 10.45 7.30 -4.50
N LYS A 20 9.71 6.25 -4.88
CA LYS A 20 9.59 5.88 -6.30
C LYS A 20 9.02 7.03 -7.14
N LYS A 21 7.90 7.65 -6.71
CA LYS A 21 7.28 8.76 -7.45
C LYS A 21 8.22 9.98 -7.53
N ALA A 22 8.87 10.32 -6.42
CA ALA A 22 9.84 11.41 -6.33
C ALA A 22 11.05 11.18 -7.25
N VAL A 23 11.58 9.96 -7.29
CA VAL A 23 12.71 9.60 -8.17
C VAL A 23 12.34 9.80 -9.63
N PHE A 24 11.17 9.31 -10.05
CA PHE A 24 10.70 9.50 -11.42
C PHE A 24 10.45 10.97 -11.78
N SER A 25 10.01 11.80 -10.83
CA SER A 25 9.79 13.23 -11.09
C SER A 25 11.08 14.02 -11.28
N THR A 26 12.20 13.58 -10.70
CA THR A 26 13.51 14.25 -10.87
C THR A 26 14.10 14.16 -12.28
N LYS A 27 13.57 13.29 -13.15
CA LYS A 27 14.12 12.99 -14.49
C LYS A 27 15.62 12.64 -14.49
N PHE A 28 16.14 12.11 -13.38
CA PHE A 28 17.55 11.75 -13.26
C PHE A 28 17.92 10.61 -14.24
N ARG A 29 19.07 10.72 -14.92
CA ARG A 29 19.50 9.80 -16.01
C ARG A 29 19.45 8.32 -15.62
N ASN A 30 19.76 7.98 -14.37
CA ASN A 30 19.71 6.60 -13.87
C ASN A 30 18.78 6.49 -12.64
N PRO A 31 17.46 6.34 -12.83
CA PRO A 31 16.50 6.34 -11.73
C PRO A 31 16.67 5.13 -10.82
N LYS A 32 17.09 3.97 -11.33
CA LYS A 32 17.38 2.77 -10.52
C LYS A 32 18.50 3.06 -9.51
N GLN A 33 19.58 3.70 -9.96
CA GLN A 33 20.70 4.08 -9.09
C GLN A 33 20.29 5.11 -8.02
N LEU A 34 19.50 6.12 -8.40
CA LEU A 34 19.02 7.13 -7.47
C LEU A 34 18.08 6.53 -6.42
N CYS A 35 17.12 5.70 -6.86
CA CYS A 35 16.19 5.00 -5.97
C CYS A 35 16.93 4.12 -4.96
N ALA A 36 17.89 3.30 -5.42
CA ALA A 36 18.68 2.45 -4.53
C ALA A 36 19.45 3.26 -3.48
N LEU A 37 20.09 4.37 -3.88
CA LEU A 37 20.80 5.24 -2.94
C LEU A 37 19.86 5.83 -1.88
N VAL A 38 18.71 6.35 -2.29
CA VAL A 38 17.74 6.97 -1.37
C VAL A 38 17.15 5.93 -0.42
N MET A 39 16.71 4.78 -0.93
CA MET A 39 16.13 3.70 -0.12
C MET A 39 17.12 3.20 0.93
N GLU A 40 18.37 2.95 0.54
CA GLU A 40 19.38 2.51 1.51
C GLU A 40 19.76 3.64 2.50
N THR A 41 19.81 4.90 2.05
CA THR A 41 20.01 6.03 2.97
C THR A 41 18.91 6.08 4.03
N LEU A 42 17.65 5.88 3.63
CA LEU A 42 16.50 5.88 4.53
C LEU A 42 16.52 4.69 5.49
N LYS A 43 16.91 3.49 5.00
CA LYS A 43 17.12 2.29 5.83
C LYS A 43 18.07 2.52 7.00
N TYR A 44 19.17 3.26 6.77
CA TYR A 44 20.16 3.57 7.80
C TYR A 44 19.97 4.96 8.42
N LYS A 45 18.85 5.66 8.17
CA LYS A 45 18.65 7.07 8.52
C LYS A 45 18.97 7.38 9.97
N ALA A 46 18.39 6.66 10.92
CA ALA A 46 18.61 6.88 12.36
C ALA A 46 20.11 6.79 12.76
N VAL A 47 20.83 5.83 12.18
CA VAL A 47 22.28 5.65 12.41
C VAL A 47 23.06 6.80 11.78
N LEU A 48 22.72 7.19 10.56
CA LEU A 48 23.37 8.28 9.84
C LEU A 48 23.13 9.63 10.51
N GLU A 49 21.96 9.84 11.11
CA GLU A 49 21.64 11.05 11.89
C GLU A 49 22.43 11.14 13.19
N ASP A 50 22.60 10.03 13.92
CA ASP A 50 23.45 9.99 15.12
C ASP A 50 24.91 10.32 14.76
N VAL A 51 25.43 9.77 13.65
CA VAL A 51 26.75 10.16 13.13
C VAL A 51 26.80 11.65 12.78
N LEU A 52 25.77 12.17 12.10
CA LEU A 52 25.71 13.57 11.69
C LEU A 52 25.72 14.52 12.90
N GLN A 53 25.01 14.15 13.96
CA GLN A 53 24.92 14.89 15.22
C GLN A 53 26.25 14.84 15.99
N GLN A 54 26.83 13.66 16.19
CA GLN A 54 28.10 13.50 16.92
C GLN A 54 29.27 14.21 16.23
N THR A 55 29.28 14.21 14.89
CA THR A 55 30.38 14.81 14.11
C THR A 55 30.18 16.30 13.83
N LYS A 56 29.00 16.86 14.12
CA LYS A 56 28.62 18.24 13.81
C LYS A 56 28.95 18.64 12.38
N LEU A 57 28.81 17.72 11.42
CA LEU A 57 29.35 17.83 10.05
C LEU A 57 28.79 19.05 9.29
N ILE A 58 27.52 19.37 9.53
CA ILE A 58 26.78 20.43 8.84
C ILE A 58 26.79 21.78 9.55
N GLN A 59 27.09 21.84 10.86
CA GLN A 59 26.98 23.08 11.65
C GLN A 59 27.89 24.21 11.16
N ASN A 60 29.02 23.88 10.52
CA ASN A 60 30.00 24.87 10.05
C ASN A 60 30.25 24.81 8.54
N THR A 61 29.35 24.18 7.76
CA THR A 61 29.53 24.02 6.31
C THR A 61 28.41 24.68 5.51
N LYS A 62 28.67 25.86 4.93
CA LYS A 62 27.70 26.57 4.10
C LYS A 62 27.31 25.76 2.86
N GLY A 63 26.00 25.65 2.61
CA GLY A 63 25.44 25.04 1.40
C GLY A 63 25.52 23.51 1.36
N ILE A 64 25.50 22.85 2.52
CA ILE A 64 25.31 21.40 2.67
C ILE A 64 24.15 21.19 3.64
N SER A 65 23.01 20.78 3.12
CA SER A 65 21.85 20.44 3.93
C SER A 65 22.02 19.07 4.60
N ARG A 66 21.17 18.79 5.60
CA ARG A 66 21.02 17.45 6.17
C ARG A 66 20.76 16.39 5.08
N ASN A 67 19.87 16.68 4.13
CA ASN A 67 19.44 15.73 3.11
C ASN A 67 20.45 15.53 1.96
N ILE A 68 21.48 16.37 1.86
CA ILE A 68 22.71 16.05 1.09
C ILE A 68 23.67 15.19 1.92
N ALA A 69 23.82 15.51 3.21
CA ALA A 69 24.81 14.86 4.07
C ALA A 69 24.50 13.38 4.32
N LEU A 70 23.23 13.02 4.49
CA LEU A 70 22.83 11.63 4.78
C LEU A 70 23.24 10.65 3.65
N PRO A 71 22.91 10.88 2.35
CA PRO A 71 23.38 10.01 1.27
C PRO A 71 24.91 9.95 1.12
N LEU A 72 25.61 11.06 1.43
CA LEU A 72 27.08 11.09 1.40
C LEU A 72 27.69 10.23 2.51
N LEU A 73 27.13 10.30 3.72
CA LEU A 73 27.54 9.47 4.85
C LEU A 73 27.26 7.99 4.57
N TYR A 74 26.10 7.66 3.99
CA TYR A 74 25.77 6.31 3.58
C TYR A 74 26.82 5.74 2.61
N ASP A 75 27.07 6.41 1.49
CA ASP A 75 28.05 5.93 0.49
C ASP A 75 29.47 5.85 1.06
N PHE A 76 29.82 6.71 2.03
CA PHE A 76 31.13 6.71 2.67
C PHE A 76 31.32 5.58 3.70
N LEU A 77 30.33 5.33 4.56
CA LEU A 77 30.41 4.38 5.68
C LEU A 77 30.02 2.96 5.30
N ILE A 78 29.06 2.81 4.38
CA ILE A 78 28.34 1.55 4.13
C ILE A 78 28.35 1.20 2.63
N GLY A 79 28.10 2.19 1.78
CA GLY A 79 27.96 2.00 0.33
C GLY A 79 29.29 1.81 -0.41
N LYS A 80 29.27 2.13 -1.71
CA LYS A 80 30.39 1.87 -2.63
C LYS A 80 31.42 3.01 -2.71
N GLY A 81 31.49 3.86 -1.69
CA GLY A 81 32.30 5.08 -1.69
C GLY A 81 31.62 6.27 -2.38
N ILE A 82 32.16 7.46 -2.13
CA ILE A 82 31.62 8.73 -2.62
C ILE A 82 31.80 8.85 -4.13
N ARG A 83 30.69 9.06 -4.85
CA ARG A 83 30.64 9.12 -6.33
C ARG A 83 30.62 10.55 -6.88
N CYS A 84 31.15 11.51 -6.13
CA CYS A 84 31.25 12.90 -6.54
C CYS A 84 32.61 13.51 -6.19
N GLY A 85 32.94 14.63 -6.83
CA GLY A 85 34.13 15.43 -6.55
C GLY A 85 33.83 16.73 -5.78
N GLY A 86 34.82 17.61 -5.73
CA GLY A 86 34.67 18.97 -5.21
C GLY A 86 34.36 19.05 -3.71
N LYS A 87 33.53 20.04 -3.34
CA LYS A 87 33.25 20.39 -1.93
C LYS A 87 32.69 19.25 -1.09
N PHE A 88 31.87 18.37 -1.68
CA PHE A 88 31.25 17.24 -0.96
C PHE A 88 32.28 16.16 -0.60
N LYS A 89 33.17 15.81 -1.53
CA LYS A 89 34.27 14.87 -1.25
C LYS A 89 35.27 15.45 -0.26
N LYS A 90 35.56 16.76 -0.36
CA LYS A 90 36.45 17.47 0.59
C LYS A 90 35.88 17.42 2.01
N LEU A 91 34.58 17.70 2.18
CA LEU A 91 33.91 17.64 3.49
C LEU A 91 34.14 16.30 4.21
N ILE A 92 33.84 15.19 3.53
CA ILE A 92 33.96 13.86 4.13
C ILE A 92 35.43 13.51 4.38
N LYS A 93 36.34 13.85 3.44
CA LYS A 93 37.77 13.60 3.61
C LYS A 93 38.36 14.34 4.81
N THR A 94 37.98 15.61 5.03
CA THR A 94 38.47 16.42 6.14
C THR A 94 38.04 15.89 7.50
N ARG A 95 36.85 15.27 7.61
CA ARG A 95 36.32 14.73 8.88
C ARG A 95 36.32 13.20 8.94
N LYS A 96 37.10 12.52 8.09
CA LYS A 96 37.11 11.06 7.95
C LYS A 96 37.30 10.33 9.28
N SER A 97 38.29 10.73 10.08
CA SER A 97 38.58 10.10 11.39
C SER A 97 37.42 10.24 12.36
N ALA A 98 36.86 11.45 12.47
CA ALA A 98 35.72 11.73 13.35
C ALA A 98 34.46 10.95 12.94
N ILE A 99 34.17 10.87 11.63
CA ILE A 99 33.04 10.11 11.08
C ILE A 99 33.17 8.62 11.40
N ASN A 100 34.35 8.04 11.14
CA ASN A 100 34.60 6.63 11.44
C ASN A 100 34.53 6.34 12.95
N ALA A 101 35.06 7.23 13.80
CA ALA A 101 35.00 7.08 15.24
C ALA A 101 33.56 7.15 15.78
N ALA A 102 32.73 8.08 15.27
CA ALA A 102 31.32 8.16 15.63
C ALA A 102 30.56 6.90 15.23
N PHE A 103 30.77 6.40 14.01
CA PHE A 103 30.14 5.18 13.53
C PHE A 103 30.55 3.94 14.34
N ALA A 104 31.82 3.83 14.71
CA ALA A 104 32.32 2.74 15.57
C ALA A 104 31.70 2.78 16.98
N ARG A 105 31.52 3.97 17.58
CA ARG A 105 30.83 4.12 18.87
C ARG A 105 29.38 3.64 18.80
N ILE A 106 28.68 3.92 17.70
CA ILE A 106 27.29 3.47 17.53
C ILE A 106 27.22 1.94 17.44
N LYS A 107 28.15 1.31 16.71
CA LYS A 107 28.27 -0.15 16.66
C LYS A 107 28.48 -0.76 18.05
N LEU A 108 29.39 -0.19 18.84
CA LEU A 108 29.64 -0.63 20.21
C LEU A 108 28.39 -0.44 21.10
N LYS A 109 27.72 0.70 21.00
CA LYS A 109 26.50 1.01 21.77
C LYS A 109 25.38 0.02 21.46
N LYS A 110 25.21 -0.35 20.19
CA LYS A 110 24.24 -1.36 19.74
C LYS A 110 24.73 -2.80 19.91
N LYS A 111 25.96 -3.02 20.39
CA LYS A 111 26.59 -4.34 20.54
C LYS A 111 26.63 -5.17 19.24
N VAL A 112 26.89 -4.51 18.11
CA VAL A 112 26.95 -5.17 16.79
C VAL A 112 28.32 -5.03 16.14
N SER A 113 28.79 -6.09 15.50
CA SER A 113 30.06 -6.11 14.75
C SER A 113 29.85 -5.79 13.26
N LYS A 114 28.83 -6.43 12.65
CA LYS A 114 28.44 -6.22 11.27
C LYS A 114 27.61 -4.95 11.09
N THR A 115 27.76 -4.31 9.94
CA THR A 115 27.05 -3.06 9.64
C THR A 115 25.56 -3.31 9.40
N GLU A 116 25.24 -4.47 8.84
CA GLU A 116 23.89 -4.90 8.49
C GLU A 116 22.99 -5.08 9.73
N ASP A 117 23.61 -5.32 10.89
CA ASP A 117 22.91 -5.50 12.16
C ASP A 117 22.66 -4.17 12.89
N LEU A 118 23.14 -3.03 12.36
CA LEU A 118 22.86 -1.69 12.91
C LEU A 118 21.41 -1.23 12.69
N VAL A 119 20.71 -1.88 11.77
CA VAL A 119 19.30 -1.67 11.46
C VAL A 119 18.59 -2.93 11.88
N GLU A 120 17.43 -2.81 12.52
CA GLU A 120 16.56 -3.96 12.72
C GLU A 120 16.26 -4.55 11.35
N LYS A 121 16.71 -5.78 11.10
CA LYS A 121 16.34 -6.46 9.88
C LYS A 121 14.83 -6.61 9.92
N SER A 122 14.10 -5.91 9.06
CA SER A 122 12.90 -6.51 8.50
C SER A 122 13.39 -7.73 7.73
N ASN A 123 13.45 -8.88 8.42
CA ASN A 123 14.02 -10.13 7.92
C ASN A 123 13.24 -10.72 6.74
N PHE A 124 12.18 -10.07 6.29
CA PHE A 124 11.22 -10.63 5.35
C PHE A 124 11.11 -9.73 4.11
N THR A 125 11.61 -10.24 3.00
CA THR A 125 11.23 -9.75 1.67
C THR A 125 9.84 -10.29 1.37
N LEU A 126 8.88 -9.40 1.17
CA LEU A 126 7.55 -9.85 0.79
C LEU A 126 7.59 -10.57 -0.56
N PRO A 127 6.90 -11.72 -0.69
CA PRO A 127 6.72 -12.37 -1.98
C PRO A 127 5.98 -11.44 -2.94
N LYS A 128 6.10 -11.74 -4.22
CA LYS A 128 5.52 -10.95 -5.29
C LYS A 128 4.21 -11.58 -5.73
N TYR A 129 3.13 -10.82 -5.58
CA TYR A 129 1.80 -11.25 -5.95
C TYR A 129 1.39 -10.70 -7.32
N LEU A 130 0.87 -11.57 -8.19
CA LEU A 130 0.24 -11.18 -9.44
C LEU A 130 -1.15 -11.82 -9.53
N ARG A 131 -2.17 -10.97 -9.64
CA ARG A 131 -3.56 -11.38 -9.87
C ARG A 131 -3.75 -11.71 -11.34
N VAL A 132 -4.34 -12.87 -11.62
CA VAL A 132 -4.77 -13.26 -12.96
C VAL A 132 -6.01 -12.45 -13.33
N ASN A 133 -5.98 -11.84 -14.50
CA ASN A 133 -7.11 -11.10 -15.04
C ASN A 133 -8.11 -12.04 -15.71
N THR A 134 -9.13 -12.44 -14.96
CA THR A 134 -10.18 -13.36 -15.43
C THR A 134 -11.07 -12.80 -16.54
N LEU A 135 -10.98 -11.49 -16.84
CA LEU A 135 -11.67 -10.89 -17.98
C LEU A 135 -11.02 -11.22 -19.33
N LEU A 136 -9.74 -11.62 -19.33
CA LEU A 136 -8.95 -11.89 -20.54
C LEU A 136 -8.53 -13.35 -20.67
N THR A 137 -8.30 -14.03 -19.54
CA THR A 137 -7.73 -15.38 -19.53
C THR A 137 -8.21 -16.16 -18.32
N THR A 138 -7.78 -17.42 -18.21
CA THR A 138 -8.02 -18.26 -17.03
C THR A 138 -6.70 -18.53 -16.30
N THR A 139 -6.79 -18.81 -15.01
CA THR A 139 -5.61 -19.18 -14.19
C THR A 139 -4.90 -20.39 -14.78
N THR A 140 -5.63 -21.39 -15.29
CA THR A 140 -5.06 -22.57 -15.96
C THR A 140 -4.18 -22.18 -17.16
N LYS A 141 -4.69 -21.33 -18.08
CA LYS A 141 -3.93 -20.89 -19.26
C LYS A 141 -2.67 -20.10 -18.89
N VAL A 142 -2.76 -19.28 -17.84
CA VAL A 142 -1.60 -18.55 -17.30
C VAL A 142 -0.56 -19.53 -16.77
N MET A 143 -0.95 -20.52 -15.97
CA MET A 143 -0.04 -21.54 -15.43
C MET A 143 0.62 -22.35 -16.55
N GLU A 144 -0.12 -22.74 -17.59
CA GLU A 144 0.44 -23.43 -18.77
C GLU A 144 1.48 -22.58 -19.49
N THR A 145 1.22 -21.27 -19.63
CA THR A 145 2.18 -20.33 -20.26
C THR A 145 3.43 -20.19 -19.40
N LEU A 146 3.28 -20.02 -18.08
CA LEU A 146 4.39 -19.94 -17.14
C LEU A 146 5.25 -21.21 -17.18
N ASN A 147 4.64 -22.40 -17.27
CA ASN A 147 5.35 -23.66 -17.40
C ASN A 147 6.20 -23.71 -18.69
N LYS A 148 5.66 -23.22 -19.81
CA LYS A 148 6.41 -23.08 -21.08
C LYS A 148 7.56 -22.09 -20.98
N ASP A 149 7.41 -21.05 -20.15
CA ASP A 149 8.44 -20.03 -19.88
C ASP A 149 9.48 -20.47 -18.81
N GLY A 150 9.45 -21.76 -18.45
CA GLY A 150 10.40 -22.40 -17.53
C GLY A 150 10.13 -22.14 -16.05
N PHE A 151 8.91 -21.73 -15.68
CA PHE A 151 8.50 -21.69 -14.29
C PHE A 151 7.94 -23.05 -13.84
N THR A 152 8.14 -23.38 -12.57
CA THR A 152 7.60 -24.61 -11.97
C THR A 152 6.60 -24.27 -10.88
N ARG A 153 5.41 -24.89 -10.93
CA ARG A 153 4.44 -24.77 -9.85
C ARG A 153 4.90 -25.60 -8.65
N VAL A 154 4.83 -25.00 -7.47
CA VAL A 154 5.11 -25.66 -6.18
C VAL A 154 3.95 -25.45 -5.22
N ASP A 155 3.73 -26.42 -4.34
CA ASP A 155 2.75 -26.35 -3.25
C ASP A 155 3.55 -26.32 -1.92
N CYS A 156 4.24 -25.20 -1.68
CA CYS A 156 5.04 -24.95 -0.48
C CYS A 156 4.61 -23.65 0.20
N SER A 157 5.19 -23.36 1.37
CA SER A 157 4.90 -22.09 2.05
C SER A 157 5.41 -20.91 1.21
N VAL A 158 4.72 -19.76 1.26
CA VAL A 158 5.03 -18.60 0.40
C VAL A 158 6.46 -18.07 0.55
N ASN A 159 7.08 -18.29 1.71
CA ASN A 159 8.47 -17.93 2.03
C ASN A 159 9.52 -18.94 1.53
N GLU A 160 9.10 -20.12 1.06
CA GLU A 160 9.97 -21.17 0.53
C GLU A 160 10.08 -21.12 -1.00
N ILE A 161 9.25 -20.31 -1.66
CA ILE A 161 9.25 -20.15 -3.12
C ILE A 161 10.56 -19.51 -3.57
N VAL A 162 11.33 -20.22 -4.39
CA VAL A 162 12.59 -19.71 -4.98
C VAL A 162 12.38 -19.14 -6.39
N GLU A 163 13.46 -18.65 -7.01
CA GLU A 163 13.40 -18.16 -8.38
C GLU A 163 12.89 -19.22 -9.36
N LYS A 164 12.15 -18.77 -10.39
CA LYS A 164 11.47 -19.65 -11.37
C LYS A 164 10.45 -20.61 -10.76
N GLN A 165 10.02 -20.42 -9.52
CA GLN A 165 8.88 -21.12 -8.94
C GLN A 165 7.70 -20.18 -8.72
N PHE A 166 6.50 -20.76 -8.66
CA PHE A 166 5.28 -20.06 -8.27
C PHE A 166 4.30 -20.97 -7.57
N SER A 167 3.38 -20.39 -6.79
CA SER A 167 2.24 -21.10 -6.21
C SER A 167 0.96 -20.31 -6.37
N SER A 168 -0.17 -20.98 -6.17
CA SER A 168 -1.47 -20.32 -6.07
C SER A 168 -1.70 -19.88 -4.63
N ASP A 169 -2.26 -18.70 -4.43
CA ASP A 169 -2.63 -18.24 -3.10
C ASP A 169 -3.78 -19.10 -2.52
N PRO A 170 -3.71 -19.53 -1.25
CA PRO A 170 -4.74 -20.39 -0.66
C PRO A 170 -6.02 -19.65 -0.26
N ASP A 171 -5.96 -18.32 -0.08
CA ASP A 171 -7.08 -17.54 0.47
C ASP A 171 -7.82 -16.75 -0.61
N ILE A 172 -7.09 -16.24 -1.60
CA ILE A 172 -7.62 -15.38 -2.67
C ILE A 172 -7.56 -16.12 -4.00
N PRO A 173 -8.72 -16.38 -4.65
CA PRO A 173 -8.73 -17.08 -5.92
C PRO A 173 -8.05 -16.25 -7.02
N ASN A 174 -7.45 -16.95 -7.99
CA ASN A 174 -6.80 -16.35 -9.16
C ASN A 174 -5.62 -15.42 -8.80
N LEU A 175 -5.00 -15.62 -7.64
CA LEU A 175 -3.80 -14.92 -7.22
C LEU A 175 -2.61 -15.89 -7.25
N LEU A 176 -1.53 -15.48 -7.91
CA LEU A 176 -0.30 -16.25 -7.99
C LEU A 176 0.80 -15.56 -7.17
N VAL A 177 1.60 -16.37 -6.48
CA VAL A 177 2.68 -15.96 -5.59
C VAL A 177 4.01 -16.37 -6.20
N PHE A 178 4.96 -15.45 -6.23
CA PHE A 178 6.29 -15.65 -6.80
C PHE A 178 7.37 -15.18 -5.81
N HIS A 179 8.59 -15.65 -6.01
CA HIS A 179 9.76 -15.11 -5.32
C HIS A 179 9.89 -13.59 -5.54
N PHE A 180 10.30 -12.85 -4.50
CA PHE A 180 10.32 -11.39 -4.48
C PHE A 180 11.14 -10.77 -5.64
N SER A 181 12.19 -11.45 -6.11
CA SER A 181 13.07 -10.96 -7.18
C SER A 181 12.46 -11.07 -8.58
N THR A 182 11.43 -11.90 -8.77
CA THR A 182 10.89 -12.25 -10.10
C THR A 182 10.38 -11.03 -10.87
N ASP A 183 10.89 -10.76 -12.06
CA ASP A 183 10.47 -9.60 -12.86
C ASP A 183 9.51 -9.99 -13.99
N PHE A 184 8.31 -9.41 -13.98
CA PHE A 184 7.29 -9.58 -15.02
C PHE A 184 7.04 -8.32 -15.85
N HIS A 185 7.70 -7.19 -15.59
CA HIS A 185 7.39 -5.92 -16.29
C HIS A 185 7.53 -6.03 -17.81
N ASP A 186 8.50 -6.82 -18.27
CA ASP A 186 8.74 -7.05 -19.69
C ASP A 186 8.03 -8.28 -20.27
N HIS A 187 7.40 -9.08 -19.42
CA HIS A 187 6.77 -10.35 -19.78
C HIS A 187 5.47 -10.15 -20.58
N GLY A 188 5.22 -11.02 -21.57
CA GLY A 188 4.03 -10.96 -22.42
C GLY A 188 2.73 -10.98 -21.62
N LEU A 189 2.60 -11.91 -20.67
CA LEU A 189 1.45 -11.99 -19.74
C LEU A 189 1.14 -10.67 -19.02
N TYR A 190 2.15 -9.92 -18.59
CA TYR A 190 1.92 -8.63 -17.95
C TYR A 190 1.61 -7.54 -18.98
N LYS A 191 2.36 -7.47 -20.10
CA LYS A 191 2.16 -6.44 -21.14
C LYS A 191 0.77 -6.51 -21.77
N LEU A 192 0.26 -7.72 -22.00
CA LEU A 192 -1.08 -7.99 -22.53
C LEU A 192 -2.19 -7.89 -21.49
N GLY A 193 -1.87 -7.64 -20.21
CA GLY A 193 -2.85 -7.45 -19.14
C GLY A 193 -3.46 -8.75 -18.58
N HIS A 194 -2.88 -9.92 -18.90
CA HIS A 194 -3.28 -11.20 -18.30
C HIS A 194 -2.89 -11.32 -16.83
N LEU A 195 -1.78 -10.65 -16.44
CA LEU A 195 -1.33 -10.55 -15.05
C LEU A 195 -1.31 -9.09 -14.60
N ILE A 196 -1.74 -8.86 -13.36
CA ILE A 196 -1.80 -7.54 -12.72
C ILE A 196 -1.01 -7.60 -11.41
N PHE A 197 -0.02 -6.72 -11.24
CA PHE A 197 0.69 -6.57 -9.97
C PHE A 197 -0.26 -6.02 -8.90
N GLN A 198 -0.55 -6.85 -7.89
CA GLN A 198 -1.42 -6.49 -6.78
C GLN A 198 -1.08 -7.36 -5.58
N ASP A 199 -0.72 -6.72 -4.48
CA ASP A 199 -0.49 -7.40 -3.20
C ASP A 199 -1.74 -8.17 -2.75
N LYS A 200 -1.55 -9.33 -2.11
CA LYS A 200 -2.63 -10.17 -1.58
C LYS A 200 -3.61 -9.38 -0.71
N SER A 201 -3.12 -8.56 0.22
CA SER A 201 -4.00 -7.79 1.10
C SER A 201 -4.82 -6.76 0.31
N SER A 202 -4.25 -6.20 -0.76
CA SER A 202 -4.94 -5.29 -1.68
C SER A 202 -6.02 -5.97 -2.54
N CYS A 203 -5.99 -7.30 -2.67
CA CYS A 203 -7.05 -8.07 -3.34
C CYS A 203 -8.26 -8.33 -2.43
N MET A 204 -8.06 -8.36 -1.11
CA MET A 204 -9.09 -8.71 -0.13
C MET A 204 -10.34 -7.83 -0.19
N PRO A 205 -10.28 -6.49 -0.31
CA PRO A 205 -11.49 -5.67 -0.26
C PRO A 205 -12.50 -5.98 -1.34
N ALA A 206 -12.04 -6.13 -2.59
CA ALA A 206 -12.91 -6.47 -3.71
C ALA A 206 -13.45 -7.91 -3.58
N PHE A 207 -12.59 -8.85 -3.16
CA PHE A 207 -12.98 -10.24 -2.92
C PHE A 207 -14.03 -10.36 -1.80
N VAL A 208 -13.87 -9.61 -0.71
CA VAL A 208 -14.80 -9.58 0.43
C VAL A 208 -16.11 -8.90 0.07
N LEU A 209 -16.09 -7.82 -0.74
CA LEU A 209 -17.30 -7.13 -1.16
C LEU A 209 -18.18 -8.05 -2.03
N ASN A 210 -17.54 -8.84 -2.89
CA ASN A 210 -18.16 -9.85 -3.76
C ASN A 210 -19.47 -9.38 -4.42
N PRO A 211 -19.46 -8.28 -5.20
CA PRO A 211 -20.66 -7.78 -5.85
C PRO A 211 -21.23 -8.80 -6.84
N SER A 212 -22.55 -8.92 -6.89
CA SER A 212 -23.21 -9.79 -7.87
C SER A 212 -23.04 -9.25 -9.30
N PRO A 213 -22.96 -10.12 -10.32
CA PRO A 213 -23.08 -9.71 -11.72
C PRO A 213 -24.35 -8.86 -11.94
N ASN A 214 -24.31 -7.93 -12.89
CA ASN A 214 -25.38 -6.97 -13.21
C ASN A 214 -25.73 -5.93 -12.14
N SER A 215 -25.12 -5.97 -10.95
CA SER A 215 -25.35 -4.96 -9.90
C SER A 215 -24.69 -3.61 -10.21
N HIS A 216 -25.06 -2.59 -9.43
CA HIS A 216 -24.42 -1.28 -9.45
C HIS A 216 -23.45 -1.12 -8.27
N VAL A 217 -22.21 -0.73 -8.58
CA VAL A 217 -21.10 -0.71 -7.62
C VAL A 217 -20.38 0.63 -7.67
N ILE A 218 -19.96 1.13 -6.51
CA ILE A 218 -19.06 2.28 -6.41
C ILE A 218 -17.70 1.84 -5.85
N ASP A 219 -16.61 2.32 -6.45
CA ASP A 219 -15.28 2.40 -5.84
C ASP A 219 -15.00 3.87 -5.52
N ALA A 220 -15.07 4.23 -4.23
CA ALA A 220 -15.16 5.62 -3.76
C ALA A 220 -13.83 6.39 -3.81
N CYS A 221 -12.70 5.68 -3.85
CA CYS A 221 -11.34 6.25 -3.86
C CYS A 221 -10.46 5.42 -4.81
N ALA A 222 -10.94 5.29 -6.04
CA ALA A 222 -10.62 4.19 -6.94
C ALA A 222 -9.19 4.17 -7.48
N ALA A 223 -8.56 5.34 -7.67
CA ALA A 223 -7.29 5.37 -8.36
C ALA A 223 -6.18 4.75 -7.49
N PRO A 224 -5.24 3.95 -8.03
CA PRO A 224 -4.92 3.79 -9.45
C PRO A 224 -5.69 2.67 -10.19
N GLY A 225 -6.74 2.08 -9.63
CA GLY A 225 -7.66 1.18 -10.35
C GLY A 225 -7.44 -0.33 -10.18
N ASN A 226 -6.51 -0.77 -9.33
CA ASN A 226 -6.29 -2.20 -9.10
C ASN A 226 -7.51 -2.89 -8.45
N LYS A 227 -8.13 -2.25 -7.46
CA LYS A 227 -9.36 -2.75 -6.81
C LYS A 227 -10.56 -2.63 -7.75
N THR A 228 -10.68 -1.52 -8.46
CA THR A 228 -11.71 -1.29 -9.49
C THR A 228 -11.70 -2.36 -10.57
N SER A 229 -10.53 -2.70 -11.14
CA SER A 229 -10.43 -3.79 -12.13
C SER A 229 -10.72 -5.16 -11.51
N HIS A 230 -10.51 -5.34 -10.21
CA HIS A 230 -10.91 -6.56 -9.50
C HIS A 230 -12.42 -6.66 -9.33
N LEU A 231 -13.09 -5.57 -8.94
CA LEU A 231 -14.54 -5.52 -8.88
C LEU A 231 -15.17 -5.83 -10.24
N SER A 232 -14.67 -5.21 -11.31
CA SER A 232 -15.13 -5.48 -12.68
C SER A 232 -14.95 -6.96 -13.08
N ALA A 233 -13.82 -7.57 -12.70
CA ALA A 233 -13.55 -8.98 -12.93
C ALA A 233 -14.52 -9.90 -12.16
N ILE A 234 -14.83 -9.60 -10.90
CA ILE A 234 -15.82 -10.33 -10.09
C ILE A 234 -17.22 -10.22 -10.70
N MET A 235 -17.58 -9.04 -11.20
CA MET A 235 -18.85 -8.77 -11.88
C MET A 235 -18.89 -9.34 -13.31
N ASN A 236 -17.84 -10.02 -13.78
CA ASN A 236 -17.72 -10.52 -15.15
C ASN A 236 -18.00 -9.43 -16.22
N ASN A 237 -17.50 -8.21 -15.99
CA ASN A 237 -17.73 -7.07 -16.90
C ASN A 237 -19.22 -6.74 -17.14
N THR A 238 -20.12 -7.08 -16.22
CA THR A 238 -21.57 -6.82 -16.31
C THR A 238 -22.02 -5.76 -15.30
N GLY A 239 -23.22 -5.20 -15.44
CA GLY A 239 -23.73 -4.16 -14.54
C GLY A 239 -23.05 -2.80 -14.73
N LYS A 240 -23.00 -1.98 -13.66
CA LYS A 240 -22.37 -0.65 -13.70
C LYS A 240 -21.41 -0.47 -12.53
N LEU A 241 -20.17 -0.09 -12.83
CA LEU A 241 -19.15 0.24 -11.84
C LEU A 241 -18.79 1.72 -11.97
N PHE A 242 -18.89 2.49 -10.90
CA PHE A 242 -18.48 3.88 -10.85
C PHE A 242 -17.16 3.99 -10.09
N ALA A 243 -16.11 4.46 -10.74
CA ALA A 243 -14.79 4.65 -10.14
C ALA A 243 -14.54 6.14 -9.90
N ILE A 244 -14.60 6.56 -8.64
CA ILE A 244 -14.47 7.97 -8.25
C ILE A 244 -13.09 8.22 -7.64
N ASP A 245 -12.41 9.27 -8.10
CA ASP A 245 -11.21 9.79 -7.45
C ASP A 245 -11.05 11.30 -7.71
N ARG A 246 -10.66 12.05 -6.67
CA ARG A 246 -10.46 13.50 -6.78
C ARG A 246 -9.26 13.89 -7.64
N SER A 247 -8.24 13.02 -7.74
CA SER A 247 -6.97 13.37 -8.39
C SER A 247 -7.03 13.08 -9.89
N SER A 248 -7.02 14.13 -10.70
CA SER A 248 -6.95 14.03 -12.17
C SER A 248 -5.71 13.25 -12.65
N GLU A 249 -4.54 13.51 -12.04
CA GLU A 249 -3.29 12.79 -12.33
C GLU A 249 -3.44 11.27 -12.10
N ARG A 250 -4.01 10.85 -10.96
CA ARG A 250 -4.20 9.43 -10.65
C ARG A 250 -5.29 8.80 -11.51
N ILE A 251 -6.31 9.57 -11.92
CA ILE A 251 -7.33 9.11 -12.85
C ILE A 251 -6.74 8.75 -14.21
N GLU A 252 -5.78 9.52 -14.72
CA GLU A 252 -5.13 9.17 -15.99
C GLU A 252 -4.34 7.86 -15.91
N VAL A 253 -3.73 7.57 -14.74
CA VAL A 253 -3.13 6.26 -14.47
C VAL A 253 -4.21 5.17 -14.43
N MET A 254 -5.31 5.42 -13.72
CA MET A 254 -6.42 4.47 -13.60
C MET A 254 -7.04 4.13 -14.96
N LYS A 255 -7.33 5.12 -15.82
CA LYS A 255 -7.86 4.90 -17.17
C LYS A 255 -6.95 3.97 -17.98
N LYS A 256 -5.62 4.17 -17.91
CA LYS A 256 -4.65 3.30 -18.57
C LYS A 256 -4.70 1.87 -18.02
N GLN A 257 -4.78 1.71 -16.69
CA GLN A 257 -4.85 0.41 -16.04
C GLN A 257 -6.16 -0.33 -16.36
N LEU A 258 -7.30 0.35 -16.30
CA LEU A 258 -8.62 -0.22 -16.62
C LEU A 258 -8.69 -0.64 -18.10
N LYS A 259 -8.16 0.18 -19.01
CA LYS A 259 -8.05 -0.18 -20.43
C LYS A 259 -7.17 -1.42 -20.62
N LYS A 260 -6.01 -1.48 -19.98
CA LYS A 260 -5.11 -2.64 -20.03
C LYS A 260 -5.75 -3.90 -19.45
N ALA A 261 -6.54 -3.76 -18.39
CA ALA A 261 -7.28 -4.85 -17.77
C ALA A 261 -8.55 -5.24 -18.54
N SER A 262 -8.88 -4.58 -19.65
CA SER A 262 -10.09 -4.82 -20.46
C SER A 262 -11.39 -4.69 -19.68
N VAL A 263 -11.44 -3.71 -18.78
CA VAL A 263 -12.65 -3.32 -18.05
C VAL A 263 -13.59 -2.55 -18.97
N LYS A 264 -14.85 -2.98 -19.06
CA LYS A 264 -15.86 -2.41 -19.97
C LYS A 264 -17.06 -1.79 -19.27
N ASN A 265 -17.39 -2.26 -18.06
CA ASN A 265 -18.56 -1.82 -17.29
C ASN A 265 -18.27 -0.65 -16.34
N CYS A 266 -17.15 0.05 -16.50
CA CYS A 266 -16.71 1.08 -15.56
C CYS A 266 -16.83 2.50 -16.12
N GLU A 267 -17.50 3.37 -15.38
CA GLU A 267 -17.49 4.82 -15.59
C GLU A 267 -16.51 5.49 -14.61
N VAL A 268 -15.55 6.25 -15.14
CA VAL A 268 -14.55 6.96 -14.32
C VAL A 268 -15.01 8.40 -14.10
N ILE A 269 -15.12 8.81 -12.83
CA ILE A 269 -15.63 10.13 -12.42
C ILE A 269 -14.54 10.87 -11.65
N ASN A 270 -14.10 12.02 -12.18
CA ASN A 270 -13.22 12.92 -11.44
C ASN A 270 -14.05 13.83 -10.55
N SER A 271 -14.25 13.42 -9.30
CA SER A 271 -14.99 14.19 -8.30
C SER A 271 -14.53 13.80 -6.90
N ASP A 272 -14.86 14.62 -5.91
CA ASP A 272 -14.85 14.19 -4.52
C ASP A 272 -16.08 13.31 -4.27
N PHE A 273 -15.87 12.10 -3.74
CA PHE A 273 -16.95 11.17 -3.42
C PHE A 273 -17.98 11.79 -2.47
N LEU A 274 -17.56 12.65 -1.54
CA LEU A 274 -18.45 13.30 -0.57
C LEU A 274 -19.44 14.29 -1.20
N ILE A 275 -19.23 14.70 -2.46
CA ILE A 275 -20.10 15.64 -3.18
C ILE A 275 -21.22 14.89 -3.91
N LEU A 276 -21.05 13.59 -4.19
CA LEU A 276 -22.07 12.79 -4.86
C LEU A 276 -23.31 12.72 -3.97
N LYS A 277 -24.50 12.89 -4.54
CA LYS A 277 -25.72 12.73 -3.76
C LYS A 277 -26.18 11.28 -3.87
N PRO A 278 -26.34 10.55 -2.76
CA PRO A 278 -26.75 9.15 -2.80
C PRO A 278 -28.12 8.92 -3.43
N THR A 279 -28.97 9.95 -3.44
CA THR A 279 -30.32 9.93 -4.01
C THR A 279 -30.38 10.28 -5.49
N ASP A 280 -29.27 10.70 -6.11
CA ASP A 280 -29.28 11.01 -7.55
C ASP A 280 -29.67 9.77 -8.36
N GLU A 281 -30.46 9.96 -9.42
CA GLU A 281 -30.94 8.89 -10.30
C GLU A 281 -29.84 7.96 -10.79
N LYS A 282 -28.64 8.50 -10.98
CA LYS A 282 -27.44 7.78 -11.41
C LYS A 282 -26.94 6.78 -10.37
N PHE A 283 -27.00 7.14 -9.09
CA PHE A 283 -26.37 6.38 -8.01
C PHE A 283 -27.37 5.71 -7.05
N LYS A 284 -28.65 6.08 -7.10
CA LYS A 284 -29.68 5.52 -6.21
C LYS A 284 -29.78 4.00 -6.27
N GLN A 285 -29.40 3.38 -7.39
CA GLN A 285 -29.43 1.93 -7.60
C GLN A 285 -28.18 1.21 -7.10
N VAL A 286 -27.19 1.90 -6.53
CA VAL A 286 -25.94 1.30 -6.05
C VAL A 286 -26.22 0.36 -4.87
N GLU A 287 -25.74 -0.87 -4.99
CA GLU A 287 -25.93 -1.95 -4.01
C GLU A 287 -24.65 -2.29 -3.25
N TYR A 288 -23.48 -2.03 -3.83
CA TYR A 288 -22.19 -2.37 -3.25
C TYR A 288 -21.23 -1.19 -3.33
N ILE A 289 -20.51 -0.90 -2.24
CA ILE A 289 -19.53 0.19 -2.22
C ILE A 289 -18.20 -0.29 -1.62
N LEU A 290 -17.11 -0.01 -2.31
CA LEU A 290 -15.75 -0.18 -1.82
C LEU A 290 -15.20 1.18 -1.38
N VAL A 291 -14.76 1.25 -0.12
CA VAL A 291 -14.18 2.43 0.52
C VAL A 291 -12.73 2.12 0.89
N ASP A 292 -11.80 2.51 0.03
CA ASP A 292 -10.34 2.43 0.24
C ASP A 292 -9.73 3.84 0.25
N PRO A 293 -10.00 4.64 1.30
CA PRO A 293 -9.64 6.04 1.34
C PRO A 293 -8.13 6.25 1.49
N SER A 294 -7.71 7.51 1.35
CA SER A 294 -6.33 7.88 1.66
C SER A 294 -6.00 7.57 3.13
N CYS A 295 -5.01 6.72 3.33
CA CYS A 295 -4.42 6.32 4.61
C CYS A 295 -3.03 6.94 4.81
N THR A 296 -2.50 6.86 6.03
CA THR A 296 -1.07 7.09 6.30
C THR A 296 -0.19 6.19 5.42
N GLY A 297 -0.59 4.95 5.18
CA GLY A 297 0.21 3.95 4.49
C GLY A 297 1.30 3.34 5.35
N SER A 298 1.14 3.40 6.67
CA SER A 298 2.05 2.83 7.66
C SER A 298 2.17 1.31 7.60
N GLY A 299 1.21 0.60 6.98
CA GLY A 299 1.31 -0.83 6.73
C GLY A 299 2.14 -1.22 5.51
N ILE A 300 2.48 -0.27 4.64
CA ILE A 300 3.29 -0.56 3.45
C ILE A 300 4.76 -0.58 3.86
N ILE A 301 5.42 -1.74 3.80
CA ILE A 301 6.83 -1.89 4.23
C ILE A 301 7.74 -0.86 3.56
N SER A 302 7.56 -0.65 2.24
CA SER A 302 8.40 0.31 1.53
C SER A 302 8.23 1.74 2.06
N ARG A 303 7.06 2.10 2.61
CA ARG A 303 6.81 3.40 3.24
C ARG A 303 7.25 3.47 4.69
N GLN A 304 7.26 2.36 5.43
CA GLN A 304 7.88 2.31 6.75
C GLN A 304 9.37 2.67 6.68
N LEU A 305 10.06 2.23 5.63
CA LEU A 305 11.44 2.66 5.36
C LEU A 305 11.52 4.16 5.05
N GLU A 306 10.49 4.75 4.43
CA GLU A 306 10.43 6.19 4.12
C GLU A 306 10.24 7.07 5.36
N HIS A 307 9.54 6.55 6.36
CA HIS A 307 9.15 7.27 7.57
C HIS A 307 9.50 6.45 8.80
N THR A 308 10.66 6.73 9.40
CA THR A 308 10.97 6.27 10.75
C THR A 308 9.99 6.92 11.74
N GLU A 309 9.36 6.12 12.60
CA GLU A 309 8.35 6.50 13.61
C GLU A 309 8.90 7.41 14.73
N GLU A 310 9.68 8.43 14.37
CA GLU A 310 9.95 9.50 15.31
C GLU A 310 8.63 10.23 15.58
N LYS A 311 8.36 10.44 16.87
CA LYS A 311 7.20 11.12 17.48
C LYS A 311 7.08 12.57 16.99
N ASP A 312 6.85 12.75 15.70
CA ASP A 312 6.81 14.03 15.05
C ASP A 312 5.38 14.54 15.11
N SER A 313 5.19 15.72 15.72
CA SER A 313 3.86 16.33 15.92
C SER A 313 3.05 16.46 14.62
N LYS A 314 3.72 16.53 13.47
CA LYS A 314 3.11 16.54 12.14
C LYS A 314 2.47 15.21 11.75
N CYS A 315 3.07 14.09 12.16
CA CYS A 315 2.53 12.75 11.89
C CYS A 315 1.20 12.55 12.61
N SER A 316 1.12 12.93 13.89
CA SER A 316 -0.10 12.85 14.70
C SER A 316 -1.23 13.72 14.14
N LYS A 317 -0.95 14.98 13.76
CA LYS A 317 -1.97 15.86 13.13
C LYS A 317 -2.48 15.31 11.80
N ARG A 318 -1.59 14.72 10.99
CA ARG A 318 -1.97 14.08 9.73
C ARG A 318 -2.85 12.85 9.97
N LEU A 319 -2.47 12.00 10.91
CA LEU A 319 -3.25 10.81 11.30
C LEU A 319 -4.68 11.21 11.70
N GLU A 320 -4.83 12.21 12.57
CA GLU A 320 -6.13 12.71 13.01
C GLU A 320 -6.95 13.33 11.87
N SER A 321 -6.31 14.08 10.97
CA SER A 321 -7.00 14.65 9.82
C SER A 321 -7.49 13.58 8.84
N LEU A 322 -6.70 12.52 8.64
CA LEU A 322 -7.04 11.39 7.77
C LEU A 322 -8.15 10.54 8.39
N SER A 323 -8.08 10.22 9.68
CA SER A 323 -9.12 9.44 10.37
C SER A 323 -10.49 10.14 10.32
N LYS A 324 -10.54 11.45 10.56
CA LYS A 324 -11.78 12.24 10.41
C LYS A 324 -12.33 12.21 8.98
N PHE A 325 -11.45 12.27 7.98
CA PHE A 325 -11.86 12.15 6.57
C PHE A 325 -12.39 10.75 6.25
N GLN A 326 -11.73 9.70 6.71
CA GLN A 326 -12.12 8.30 6.52
C GLN A 326 -13.50 8.02 7.09
N LEU A 327 -13.79 8.48 8.31
CA LEU A 327 -15.11 8.34 8.92
C LEU A 327 -16.19 9.03 8.08
N LYS A 328 -15.94 10.25 7.59
CA LYS A 328 -16.89 10.97 6.71
C LYS A 328 -17.19 10.20 5.43
N VAL A 329 -16.15 9.67 4.77
CA VAL A 329 -16.28 8.89 3.53
C VAL A 329 -17.06 7.59 3.80
N LEU A 330 -16.77 6.90 4.89
CA LEU A 330 -17.46 5.66 5.25
C LEU A 330 -18.95 5.90 5.56
N ASN A 331 -19.26 6.91 6.38
CA ASN A 331 -20.65 7.29 6.66
C ASN A 331 -21.40 7.70 5.39
N HIS A 332 -20.73 8.44 4.49
CA HIS A 332 -21.33 8.79 3.22
C HIS A 332 -21.66 7.55 2.38
N ALA A 333 -20.76 6.57 2.30
CA ALA A 333 -21.05 5.30 1.62
C ALA A 333 -22.23 4.54 2.25
N LEU A 334 -22.33 4.52 3.59
CA LEU A 334 -23.43 3.86 4.30
C LEU A 334 -24.78 4.58 4.14
N SER A 335 -24.78 5.84 3.71
CA SER A 335 -26.00 6.63 3.48
C SER A 335 -26.74 6.31 2.17
N PHE A 336 -26.16 5.47 1.29
CA PHE A 336 -26.78 5.12 0.02
C PHE A 336 -28.05 4.28 0.22
N PRO A 337 -29.19 4.63 -0.39
CA PRO A 337 -30.49 4.07 0.00
C PRO A 337 -30.58 2.56 -0.24
N ASN A 338 -30.04 2.08 -1.38
CA ASN A 338 -30.11 0.68 -1.79
C ASN A 338 -28.82 -0.10 -1.49
N VAL A 339 -27.85 0.50 -0.80
CA VAL A 339 -26.59 -0.19 -0.50
C VAL A 339 -26.84 -1.35 0.45
N LYS A 340 -26.39 -2.54 0.06
CA LYS A 340 -26.50 -3.79 0.80
C LYS A 340 -25.21 -4.08 1.55
N ARG A 341 -24.07 -3.79 0.92
CA ARG A 341 -22.74 -4.06 1.49
C ARG A 341 -21.77 -2.92 1.23
N VAL A 342 -21.00 -2.58 2.25
CA VAL A 342 -19.90 -1.63 2.16
C VAL A 342 -18.65 -2.28 2.72
N VAL A 343 -17.57 -2.32 1.95
CA VAL A 343 -16.26 -2.74 2.46
C VAL A 343 -15.42 -1.51 2.72
N TYR A 344 -14.93 -1.39 3.95
CA TYR A 344 -13.92 -0.43 4.35
C TYR A 344 -12.55 -1.11 4.38
N SER A 345 -11.53 -0.48 3.80
CA SER A 345 -10.16 -0.96 3.90
C SER A 345 -9.14 0.16 4.02
N THR A 346 -8.02 -0.14 4.68
CA THR A 346 -6.87 0.78 4.72
C THR A 346 -5.56 0.02 4.60
N CYS A 347 -4.53 0.77 4.23
CA CYS A 347 -3.14 0.38 4.22
C CYS A 347 -2.40 0.81 5.50
N SER A 348 -3.11 0.88 6.63
CA SER A 348 -2.61 1.39 7.92
C SER A 348 -2.55 0.33 8.99
N ILE A 349 -1.58 0.45 9.90
CA ILE A 349 -1.51 -0.35 11.13
C ILE A 349 -2.16 0.35 12.34
N HIS A 350 -2.48 1.64 12.22
CA HIS A 350 -3.00 2.46 13.33
C HIS A 350 -4.47 2.14 13.61
N GLU A 351 -4.81 1.98 14.89
CA GLU A 351 -6.19 1.72 15.35
C GLU A 351 -7.12 2.89 15.02
N GLU A 352 -6.58 4.11 15.02
CA GLU A 352 -7.29 5.36 14.75
C GLU A 352 -7.81 5.47 13.31
N GLU A 353 -7.19 4.76 12.37
CA GLU A 353 -7.65 4.66 10.97
C GLU A 353 -8.47 3.39 10.72
N ASN A 354 -8.53 2.47 11.69
CA ASN A 354 -9.04 1.11 11.52
C ASN A 354 -10.24 0.87 12.45
N GLU A 355 -10.04 0.19 13.58
CA GLU A 355 -11.10 -0.22 14.51
C GLU A 355 -11.89 0.96 15.04
N LEU A 356 -11.22 2.09 15.35
CA LEU A 356 -11.91 3.28 15.84
C LEU A 356 -12.90 3.84 14.81
N ILE A 357 -12.51 3.88 13.54
CA ILE A 357 -13.38 4.32 12.43
C ILE A 357 -14.56 3.37 12.28
N VAL A 358 -14.30 2.07 12.31
CA VAL A 358 -15.34 1.05 12.16
C VAL A 358 -16.32 1.12 13.32
N LYS A 359 -15.83 1.21 14.56
CA LYS A 359 -16.66 1.36 15.76
C LYS A 359 -17.60 2.57 15.63
N LEU A 360 -17.05 3.74 15.35
CA LEU A 360 -17.83 4.97 15.20
C LEU A 360 -18.85 4.89 14.07
N ALA A 361 -18.48 4.27 12.94
CA ALA A 361 -19.40 4.11 11.81
C ALA A 361 -20.55 3.15 12.12
N VAL A 362 -20.31 2.05 12.85
CA VAL A 362 -21.38 1.14 13.28
C VAL A 362 -22.35 1.85 14.24
N GLU A 363 -21.82 2.61 15.21
CA GLU A 363 -22.62 3.38 16.17
C GLU A 363 -23.49 4.44 15.48
N GLN A 364 -22.98 5.08 14.42
CA GLN A 364 -23.69 6.14 13.68
C GLN A 364 -24.65 5.61 12.62
N ASN A 365 -24.55 4.34 12.22
CA ASN A 365 -25.35 3.75 11.14
C ASN A 365 -26.03 2.45 11.60
N SER A 366 -27.05 2.59 12.45
CA SER A 366 -27.77 1.47 13.09
C SER A 366 -28.41 0.46 12.14
N ASN A 367 -28.59 0.81 10.86
CA ASN A 367 -29.11 -0.07 9.81
C ASN A 367 -28.09 -1.09 9.28
N PHE A 368 -26.82 -1.02 9.69
CA PHE A 368 -25.76 -1.91 9.25
C PHE A 368 -25.15 -2.67 10.43
N ASP A 369 -24.74 -3.90 10.18
CA ASP A 369 -23.92 -4.70 11.09
C ASP A 369 -22.59 -5.06 10.45
N LEU A 370 -21.59 -5.32 11.29
CA LEU A 370 -20.36 -5.95 10.83
C LEU A 370 -20.57 -7.43 10.59
N LYS A 371 -20.04 -7.90 9.46
CA LYS A 371 -20.00 -9.30 9.08
C LYS A 371 -18.59 -9.85 9.25
N LYS A 372 -18.48 -11.02 9.90
CA LYS A 372 -17.21 -11.76 9.95
C LYS A 372 -16.92 -12.32 8.55
N VAL A 373 -15.78 -11.94 8.00
CA VAL A 373 -15.31 -12.33 6.65
C VAL A 373 -13.99 -13.07 6.76
N LEU A 374 -13.60 -13.80 5.72
CA LEU A 374 -12.36 -14.58 5.69
C LEU A 374 -12.19 -15.44 6.97
N PRO A 375 -13.09 -16.39 7.25
CA PRO A 375 -13.14 -17.10 8.53
C PRO A 375 -11.86 -17.89 8.84
N LYS A 376 -11.13 -18.33 7.79
CA LYS A 376 -9.84 -19.04 7.91
C LYS A 376 -8.66 -18.12 8.19
N TRP A 377 -8.79 -16.82 7.93
CA TRP A 377 -7.73 -15.86 8.22
C TRP A 377 -7.55 -15.77 9.73
N HIS A 378 -6.33 -15.68 10.25
CA HIS A 378 -6.09 -15.77 11.69
C HIS A 378 -5.96 -14.38 12.34
N ASN A 379 -5.34 -13.41 11.67
CA ASN A 379 -5.16 -12.07 12.22
C ASN A 379 -6.47 -11.25 12.19
N ARG A 380 -6.87 -10.74 13.35
CA ARG A 380 -8.13 -10.00 13.56
C ARG A 380 -7.87 -8.59 14.06
N GLY A 381 -8.95 -7.80 14.17
CA GLY A 381 -8.86 -6.46 14.72
C GLY A 381 -8.34 -6.46 16.16
N LEU A 382 -7.72 -5.35 16.56
CA LEU A 382 -7.19 -5.19 17.90
C LEU A 382 -8.35 -5.14 18.90
N ILE A 383 -8.29 -6.02 19.91
CA ILE A 383 -9.35 -6.16 20.90
C ILE A 383 -9.41 -4.88 21.74
N SER A 384 -10.58 -4.26 21.81
CA SER A 384 -10.93 -3.27 22.82
C SER A 384 -12.22 -3.69 23.51
N ASP A 385 -12.36 -3.40 24.79
CA ASP A 385 -13.47 -3.89 25.65
C ASP A 385 -14.88 -3.49 25.17
N SER A 386 -14.98 -2.57 24.20
CA SER A 386 -16.23 -1.95 23.75
C SER A 386 -16.57 -2.23 22.28
N PHE A 387 -15.76 -3.00 21.56
CA PHE A 387 -15.97 -3.25 20.13
C PHE A 387 -15.54 -4.67 19.74
N ASN A 388 -16.44 -5.42 19.10
CA ASN A 388 -16.14 -6.77 18.63
C ASN A 388 -15.25 -6.75 17.38
N ALA A 389 -13.95 -6.53 17.60
CA ALA A 389 -12.93 -6.42 16.58
C ALA A 389 -12.62 -7.75 15.86
N GLU A 390 -13.12 -8.89 16.36
CA GLU A 390 -13.00 -10.23 15.74
C GLU A 390 -13.69 -10.34 14.37
N LYS A 391 -14.55 -9.37 14.04
CA LYS A 391 -15.19 -9.28 12.73
C LYS A 391 -14.33 -8.52 11.70
N CYS A 392 -13.31 -7.80 12.16
CA CYS A 392 -12.37 -7.08 11.33
C CYS A 392 -11.16 -7.96 11.01
N VAL A 393 -10.57 -7.75 9.83
CA VAL A 393 -9.39 -8.48 9.36
C VAL A 393 -8.20 -7.54 9.37
N ARG A 394 -7.09 -7.98 9.95
CA ARG A 394 -5.77 -7.34 9.85
C ARG A 394 -4.82 -8.23 9.08
N CYS A 395 -3.89 -7.61 8.36
CA CYS A 395 -2.75 -8.30 7.77
C CYS A 395 -1.47 -7.78 8.43
N ASP A 396 -0.57 -8.68 8.81
CA ASP A 396 0.76 -8.39 9.35
C ASP A 396 1.84 -8.88 8.37
N PRO A 397 2.75 -8.02 7.91
CA PRO A 397 3.84 -8.43 7.04
C PRO A 397 4.72 -9.58 7.54
N ASN A 398 4.90 -9.71 8.85
CA ASN A 398 5.79 -10.71 9.44
C ASN A 398 5.16 -12.10 9.51
N VAL A 399 3.83 -12.17 9.52
CA VAL A 399 3.09 -13.43 9.71
C VAL A 399 2.37 -13.84 8.43
N ASP A 400 1.75 -12.88 7.75
CA ASP A 400 0.90 -13.12 6.58
C ASP A 400 1.65 -13.03 5.25
N PHE A 401 2.89 -12.53 5.27
CA PHE A 401 3.69 -12.26 4.08
C PHE A 401 3.01 -11.32 3.06
N THR A 402 2.23 -10.35 3.57
CA THR A 402 1.60 -9.29 2.75
C THR A 402 2.03 -7.90 3.23
N ASN A 403 1.57 -6.84 2.58
CA ASN A 403 1.61 -5.52 3.25
C ASN A 403 0.64 -5.49 4.43
N GLY A 404 0.94 -4.64 5.41
CA GLY A 404 0.04 -4.34 6.52
C GLY A 404 -1.23 -3.67 6.01
N PHE A 405 -2.38 -4.22 6.42
CA PHE A 405 -3.66 -3.88 5.82
C PHE A 405 -4.82 -4.17 6.75
N PHE A 406 -5.94 -3.51 6.54
CA PHE A 406 -7.16 -3.68 7.32
C PHE A 406 -8.39 -3.80 6.42
N VAL A 407 -9.32 -4.67 6.77
CA VAL A 407 -10.60 -4.86 6.05
C VAL A 407 -11.75 -5.07 7.03
N ALA A 408 -12.86 -4.36 6.80
CA ALA A 408 -14.12 -4.55 7.50
C ALA A 408 -15.30 -4.55 6.50
N LEU A 409 -16.23 -5.49 6.66
CA LEU A 409 -17.45 -5.58 5.85
C LEU A 409 -18.67 -5.17 6.69
N PHE A 410 -19.36 -4.15 6.21
CA PHE A 410 -20.68 -3.73 6.69
C PHE A 410 -21.74 -4.35 5.79
N GLU A 411 -22.76 -4.96 6.38
CA GLU A 411 -23.90 -5.54 5.70
C GLU A 411 -25.19 -4.94 6.26
N LYS A 412 -26.10 -4.51 5.38
CA LYS A 412 -27.38 -3.91 5.76
C LYS A 412 -28.22 -4.98 6.46
N LYS A 413 -28.82 -4.62 7.58
CA LYS A 413 -29.76 -5.48 8.32
C LYS A 413 -30.94 -5.84 7.42
N MET A 414 -31.27 -7.12 7.36
CA MET A 414 -32.54 -7.56 6.81
C MET A 414 -33.64 -7.08 7.75
N HIS A 415 -34.51 -6.16 7.32
CA HIS A 415 -35.75 -5.93 8.06
C HIS A 415 -36.61 -7.18 7.87
N GLU A 416 -36.77 -7.98 8.94
CA GLU A 416 -37.87 -8.93 8.99
C GLU A 416 -39.16 -8.14 8.79
N LYS A 417 -39.80 -8.32 7.64
CA LYS A 417 -41.18 -7.87 7.46
C LYS A 417 -41.98 -8.65 8.50
N LEU A 418 -42.41 -7.96 9.56
CA LEU A 418 -43.48 -8.42 10.44
C LEU A 418 -44.65 -8.81 9.53
N ASN A 419 -44.85 -10.10 9.34
CA ASN A 419 -46.06 -10.64 8.72
C ASN A 419 -47.22 -10.30 9.64
N THR A 420 -47.80 -9.12 9.47
CA THR A 420 -49.14 -8.82 9.95
C THR A 420 -50.07 -9.77 9.19
N LYS A 421 -50.41 -10.91 9.81
CA LYS A 421 -51.54 -11.73 9.40
C LYS A 421 -52.78 -10.82 9.37
N PRO A 422 -53.54 -10.75 8.28
CA PRO A 422 -54.86 -10.14 8.31
C PRO A 422 -55.74 -10.98 9.26
N SER A 423 -56.29 -10.30 10.26
CA SER A 423 -57.29 -10.81 11.20
C SER A 423 -58.63 -11.05 10.52
#